data_AF-A0AAW8F266-F1
#
_entry.id   AF-A0AAW8F266-F1
#
_cell.length_a   1.000
_cell.length_b   1.000
_cell.length_c   1.000
_cell.angle_alpha   90.00
_cell.angle_beta   90.00
_cell.angle_gamma   90.00
#
_symmetry.space_group_name_H-M   'P 1'
#
loop_
_entity.id
_entity.type
_entity.pdbx_description
1 polymer ?
#
loop_
_entity_poly.entity_id
_entity_poly.type
_entity_poly.pdbx_seq_one_letter_code
_entity_poly.pdbx_strand_id
1 'polypeptide(L)'
;MTAEVTWEARWQHSECGASGEALFPDEHAPDSGHYDCPEPGEIGWYGQWECICGAEGDGNWEDGDTADSAHECADEDDLDNEAEETAA
;
A
#
# COMPACT_ATOMS: atom_id res chain seq x y z
N MET A 1 15.37 -1.24 -10.12
CA MET A 1 13.98 -0.94 -10.55
C MET A 1 13.18 -1.05 -9.29
N THR A 2 12.60 0.05 -8.80
CA THR A 2 11.83 0.04 -7.55
C THR A 2 10.75 -1.03 -7.63
N ALA A 3 10.77 -1.99 -6.70
CA ALA A 3 9.79 -3.06 -6.68
C ALA A 3 8.38 -2.48 -6.64
N GLU A 4 7.52 -2.97 -7.53
CA GLU A 4 6.15 -2.49 -7.66
C GLU A 4 5.31 -3.08 -6.52
N VAL A 5 5.11 -2.32 -5.45
CA VAL A 5 4.18 -2.70 -4.36
C VAL A 5 2.74 -2.51 -4.84
N THR A 6 1.93 -3.55 -4.65
CA THR A 6 0.49 -3.52 -4.97
C THR A 6 -0.32 -3.68 -3.69
N TRP A 7 -1.31 -2.82 -3.51
CA TRP A 7 -2.23 -2.86 -2.39
C TRP A 7 -3.51 -3.60 -2.75
N GLU A 8 -3.91 -4.52 -1.87
CA GLU A 8 -5.21 -5.16 -1.84
C GLU A 8 -6.02 -4.57 -0.68
N ALA A 9 -6.89 -3.60 -0.98
CA ALA A 9 -7.61 -2.87 0.05
C ALA A 9 -9.11 -3.02 -0.04
N ARG A 10 -9.77 -2.86 1.10
CA ARG A 10 -11.21 -2.80 1.26
C ARG A 10 -11.59 -1.54 2.03
N TRP A 11 -12.70 -0.94 1.66
CA TRP A 11 -13.29 0.17 2.41
C TRP A 11 -14.60 -0.25 3.05
N GLN A 12 -14.97 0.44 4.12
CA GLN A 12 -16.27 0.32 4.76
C GLN A 12 -16.76 1.67 5.25
N HIS A 13 -18.03 1.96 4.99
CA HIS A 13 -18.75 3.08 5.59
C HIS A 13 -19.40 2.62 6.90
N SER A 14 -19.05 3.28 8.01
CA SER A 14 -19.42 2.84 9.37
C SER A 14 -20.93 2.80 9.62
N GLU A 15 -21.68 3.75 9.06
CA GLU A 15 -23.11 3.91 9.36
C GLU A 15 -23.99 3.09 8.42
N CYS A 16 -23.79 3.22 7.11
CA CYS A 16 -24.62 2.53 6.13
C CYS A 16 -24.18 1.07 5.87
N GLY A 17 -22.98 0.70 6.30
CA GLY A 17 -22.41 -0.63 6.10
C GLY A 17 -22.00 -0.95 4.66
N ALA A 18 -22.00 0.04 3.75
CA ALA A 18 -21.48 -0.15 2.40
C ALA A 18 -19.98 -0.46 2.47
N SER A 19 -19.53 -1.32 1.58
CA SER A 19 -18.14 -1.72 1.50
C SER A 19 -17.77 -2.04 0.06
N GLY A 20 -16.49 -1.91 -0.27
CA GLY A 20 -15.94 -2.32 -1.55
C GLY A 20 -14.49 -2.72 -1.43
N GLU A 21 -13.94 -3.27 -2.50
CA GLU A 21 -12.56 -3.71 -2.62
C GLU A 21 -11.91 -3.05 -3.83
N ALA A 22 -10.62 -2.75 -3.74
CA ALA A 22 -9.85 -2.13 -4.81
C ALA A 22 -8.40 -2.63 -4.79
N LEU A 23 -7.83 -2.74 -5.99
CA LEU A 23 -6.43 -3.03 -6.24
C LEU A 23 -5.80 -1.80 -6.87
N PHE A 24 -4.72 -1.28 -6.27
CA PHE A 24 -4.04 -0.09 -6.76
C PHE A 24 -2.53 -0.14 -6.42
N PRO A 25 -1.69 0.59 -7.17
CA PRO A 25 -0.26 0.66 -6.89
C PRO A 25 0.02 1.47 -5.62
N ASP A 26 1.23 1.32 -5.07
CA ASP A 26 1.72 2.16 -3.99
C ASP A 26 1.71 3.66 -4.34
N GLU A 27 1.70 4.50 -3.31
CA GLU A 27 1.59 5.97 -3.42
C GLU A 27 0.31 6.45 -4.14
N HIS A 28 -0.70 5.60 -4.21
CA HIS A 28 -2.00 5.92 -4.77
C HIS A 28 -3.00 6.30 -3.66
N ALA A 29 -3.85 7.28 -3.95
CA ALA A 29 -4.97 7.64 -3.10
C ALA A 29 -6.26 7.00 -3.66
N PRO A 30 -6.69 5.83 -3.13
CA PRO A 30 -7.90 5.18 -3.60
C PRO A 30 -9.14 5.98 -3.22
N ASP A 31 -10.17 5.84 -4.04
CA ASP A 31 -11.45 6.51 -3.87
C ASP A 31 -12.60 5.51 -3.79
N SER A 32 -13.42 5.63 -2.75
CA SER A 32 -14.58 4.76 -2.54
C SER A 32 -15.73 5.04 -3.52
N GLY A 33 -15.77 6.24 -4.09
CA GLY A 33 -16.89 6.75 -4.89
C GLY A 33 -18.21 6.87 -4.13
N HIS A 34 -18.20 6.70 -2.80
CA HIS A 34 -19.41 6.62 -1.96
C HIS A 34 -19.70 7.94 -1.23
N TYR A 35 -19.73 9.05 -1.97
CA TYR A 35 -19.93 10.40 -1.40
C TYR A 35 -21.40 10.79 -1.20
N ASP A 36 -22.33 10.14 -1.90
CA ASP A 36 -23.76 10.46 -1.87
C ASP A 36 -24.50 9.63 -0.80
N CYS A 37 -23.86 9.41 0.34
CA CYS A 37 -24.48 8.73 1.46
C CYS A 37 -25.26 9.74 2.32
N PRO A 38 -26.56 9.54 2.58
CA PRO A 38 -27.32 10.43 3.46
C PRO A 38 -26.95 10.26 4.95
N GLU A 39 -26.26 9.18 5.29
CA GLU A 39 -25.84 8.88 6.67
C GLU A 39 -24.50 9.58 6.98
N PRO A 40 -24.35 10.23 8.15
CA PRO A 40 -23.12 10.89 8.56
C PRO A 40 -22.10 9.85 9.07
N GLY A 41 -21.43 9.16 8.16
CA GLY A 41 -20.35 8.23 8.48
C GLY A 41 -19.05 8.58 7.78
N GLU A 42 -17.97 8.01 8.30
CA GLU A 42 -16.65 8.10 7.69
C GLU A 42 -16.37 6.80 6.94
N ILE A 43 -15.60 6.91 5.84
CA ILE A 43 -15.15 5.76 5.07
C ILE A 43 -13.73 5.46 5.49
N GLY A 44 -13.55 4.30 6.11
CA GLY A 44 -12.24 3.78 6.47
C GLY A 44 -11.79 2.74 5.45
N TRP A 45 -10.56 2.86 5.00
CA TRP A 45 -9.86 1.86 4.19
C TRP A 45 -8.98 0.99 5.07
N TYR A 46 -8.90 -0.28 4.73
CA TYR A 46 -7.93 -1.23 5.25
C TYR A 46 -7.37 -2.04 4.10
N GLY A 47 -6.05 -2.03 3.93
CA GLY A 47 -5.41 -2.82 2.89
C GLY A 47 -4.17 -3.52 3.37
N GLN A 48 -3.78 -4.52 2.58
CA GLN A 48 -2.56 -5.26 2.73
C GLN A 48 -1.76 -5.12 1.45
N TRP A 49 -0.45 -5.19 1.54
CA TRP A 49 0.43 -5.14 0.39
C TRP A 49 1.50 -6.22 0.48
N GLU A 50 1.95 -6.65 -0.69
CA GLU A 50 3.07 -7.55 -0.84
C GLU A 50 4.03 -6.96 -1.89
N CYS A 51 5.31 -6.97 -1.56
CA CYS A 51 6.40 -6.59 -2.45
C CYS A 51 7.00 -7.84 -3.07
N ILE A 52 7.53 -7.72 -4.29
CA ILE A 52 8.20 -8.84 -4.98
C ILE A 52 9.42 -9.40 -4.23
N CYS A 53 10.03 -8.61 -3.33
CA CYS A 53 11.12 -9.09 -2.47
C CYS A 53 10.64 -10.00 -1.32
N GLY A 54 9.32 -10.17 -1.17
CA GLY A 54 8.69 -10.93 -0.09
C GLY A 54 8.43 -10.12 1.17
N ALA A 55 8.61 -8.79 1.15
CA ALA A 55 8.11 -7.93 2.22
C ALA A 55 6.59 -7.79 2.11
N GLU A 56 5.90 -7.82 3.24
CA GLU A 56 4.46 -7.68 3.34
C GLU A 56 4.13 -6.68 4.45
N GLY A 57 2.97 -6.05 4.35
CA GLY A 57 2.48 -5.15 5.38
C GLY A 57 1.00 -4.84 5.22
N ASP A 58 0.47 -4.10 6.18
CA ASP A 58 -0.91 -3.66 6.19
C ASP A 58 -1.04 -2.22 6.67
N GLY A 59 -2.15 -1.58 6.29
CA GLY A 59 -2.39 -0.17 6.54
C GLY A 59 -3.87 0.13 6.66
N ASN A 60 -4.18 1.22 7.36
CA ASN A 60 -5.50 1.81 7.43
C ASN A 60 -5.39 3.32 7.19
N TRP A 61 -6.34 3.86 6.46
CA TRP A 61 -6.35 5.27 6.06
C TRP A 61 -7.78 5.73 5.76
N GLU A 62 -7.95 7.04 5.61
CA GLU A 62 -9.24 7.69 5.30
C GLU A 62 -9.47 7.73 3.79
N ASP A 63 -10.73 7.86 3.36
CA ASP A 63 -11.06 7.97 1.94
C ASP A 63 -10.40 9.19 1.28
N GLY A 64 -9.70 8.96 0.17
CA GLY A 64 -8.91 9.98 -0.52
C GLY A 64 -7.52 10.25 0.07
N ASP A 65 -7.12 9.57 1.15
CA ASP A 65 -5.75 9.61 1.66
C ASP A 65 -4.83 8.65 0.90
N THR A 66 -3.53 8.95 0.87
CA THR A 66 -2.56 8.17 0.09
C THR A 66 -2.14 6.90 0.85
N ALA A 67 -2.29 5.75 0.21
CA ALA A 67 -1.70 4.51 0.70
C ALA A 67 -0.20 4.49 0.35
N ASP A 68 0.64 4.48 1.38
CA ASP A 68 2.10 4.43 1.27
C ASP A 68 2.63 3.26 2.10
N SER A 69 3.34 2.34 1.45
CA SER A 69 3.95 1.18 2.09
C SER A 69 5.15 1.55 2.95
N ALA A 70 5.70 2.76 2.74
CA ALA A 70 7.01 3.21 3.23
C ALA A 70 8.14 2.19 2.94
N HIS A 71 7.92 1.26 2.02
CA HIS A 71 8.83 0.16 1.73
C HIS A 71 9.65 0.47 0.49
N GLU A 72 10.88 0.91 0.72
CA GLU A 72 11.88 0.99 -0.33
C GLU A 72 12.52 -0.39 -0.49
N CYS A 73 12.20 -1.08 -1.57
CA CYS A 73 12.93 -2.30 -1.92
C CYS A 73 14.35 -1.89 -2.30
N ALA A 74 15.32 -2.18 -1.44
CA ALA A 74 16.71 -2.13 -1.84
C ALA A 74 16.88 -3.16 -2.96
N ASP A 75 17.07 -2.68 -4.20
CA ASP A 75 17.54 -3.52 -5.29
C ASP A 75 18.76 -4.31 -4.74
N GLU A 76 18.72 -5.65 -4.75
CA GLU A 76 19.86 -6.51 -4.36
C GLU A 76 21.10 -6.33 -5.27
N ASP A 77 21.15 -5.25 -6.06
CA ASP A 77 22.24 -4.84 -6.93
C ASP A 77 23.25 -3.90 -6.21
N ASP A 78 23.13 -3.70 -4.89
CA ASP A 78 24.10 -2.91 -4.09
C ASP A 78 24.87 -3.75 -3.05
N LEU A 79 24.93 -5.09 -3.22
CA LEU A 79 25.75 -5.99 -2.38
C LEU A 79 26.98 -6.57 -3.10
N ASP A 80 27.39 -6.01 -4.24
CA ASP A 80 28.62 -6.38 -4.97
C ASP A 80 29.56 -5.19 -5.16
N ASN A 81 30.12 -4.60 -4.09
CA ASN A 81 31.37 -3.83 -4.23
C ASN A 81 32.13 -3.52 -2.90
N GLU A 82 32.47 -4.50 -2.07
CA GLU A 82 33.62 -4.34 -1.13
C GLU A 82 34.18 -5.65 -0.56
N ALA A 83 34.28 -6.72 -1.37
CA ALA A 83 34.89 -7.98 -0.95
C ALA A 83 36.03 -8.50 -1.86
N GLU A 84 36.75 -7.63 -2.59
CA GLU A 84 38.02 -7.99 -3.19
C GLU A 84 39.02 -6.84 -3.12
N GLU A 85 39.76 -6.69 -2.01
CA GLU A 85 41.18 -6.27 -1.99
C GLU A 85 41.86 -6.67 -0.66
N THR A 86 41.75 -7.94 -0.26
CA THR A 86 42.64 -8.54 0.77
C THR A 86 43.22 -9.89 0.33
N ALA A 87 43.92 -9.92 -0.80
CA ALA A 87 44.93 -10.93 -1.16
C ALA A 87 45.68 -10.39 -2.41
N ALA A 88 47.01 -10.32 -2.51
CA ALA A 88 48.11 -10.91 -1.76
C ALA A 88 49.39 -10.07 -1.97
#